data_AF-A0A669P9W0-F1
#
_entry.id   AF-A0A669P9W0-F1
#
_cell.length_a   1.000
_cell.length_b   1.000
_cell.length_c   1.000
_cell.angle_alpha   90.00
_cell.angle_beta   90.00
_cell.angle_gamma   90.00
#
_symmetry.space_group_name_H-M   'P 1'
#
loop_
_entity.id
_entity.type
_entity.pdbx_description
1 polymer ?
#
loop_
_entity_poly.entity_id
_entity_poly.type
_entity_poly.pdbx_seq_one_letter_code
_entity_poly.pdbx_strand_id
1 'polypeptide(L)'
;MERTRHQGMAKNTYMRWRLPLICLLWEVAMIILFGVFVHFGPEADAHWEEEKHQMNLTSDIENDFYFRYPSFQDVHVMIFVGFGFLMTFLKRYGFGAVGFNFLLAAFGIQWALLMQGWFHSFQNGKILIGVENLINADFCVGSVCIAFGAILGKTSPVQLLIMTLFQVTLFAVNEYILLNLLHVKDAGGSMTIHTFGAYFGLTVTRFLYRPNLEQSKDREGSVYHSDLFAMIGTLYLWMYWPSFNSAISEHGDAQHRAAINTYCSLAACVLTTMAFSSMLQKKGKLDMPILESKLHIQDTCGIHNLHGMPGLIGGIVGAITAAAATEDVYGKEGFIKAFDFTGSYKTRTPSVQGGFQAAGIVVSLLMAFAGGTLVGKQGGNVERREPAAGMEASTCLSALAGCVLAACVASVGQTIASTSARREMGWEFVGDKPQKPAPIGPALGAILKLPIWGDAADENCFEDDIYWEVRAGAAGGTRWRCRPPHEGRRRS
;
A
#
# COMPACT_ATOMS: atom_id res chain seq x y z
N MET A 1 -1.27 31.08 -40.70
CA MET A 1 -1.72 29.76 -40.22
C MET A 1 -2.01 29.87 -38.74
N GLU A 2 -3.27 30.13 -38.39
CA GLU A 2 -3.76 30.02 -37.02
C GLU A 2 -3.65 28.56 -36.57
N ARG A 3 -2.92 28.32 -35.48
CA ARG A 3 -3.02 27.06 -34.74
C ARG A 3 -4.40 27.03 -34.11
N THR A 4 -5.29 26.23 -34.66
CA THR A 4 -6.49 25.74 -33.98
C THR A 4 -6.08 25.16 -32.62
N ARG A 5 -6.35 25.89 -31.54
CA ARG A 5 -6.38 25.28 -30.20
C ARG A 5 -7.47 24.22 -30.24
N HIS A 6 -7.10 22.95 -30.17
CA HIS A 6 -8.02 21.91 -29.75
C HIS A 6 -8.51 22.30 -28.36
N GLN A 7 -9.71 22.88 -28.27
CA GLN A 7 -10.46 22.94 -27.03
C GLN A 7 -10.79 21.49 -26.68
N GLY A 8 -10.01 20.87 -25.79
CA GLY A 8 -10.38 19.60 -25.19
C GLY A 8 -11.76 19.75 -24.54
N MET A 9 -12.65 18.77 -24.72
CA MET A 9 -13.92 18.71 -24.00
C MET A 9 -13.66 18.97 -22.51
N ALA A 10 -14.28 20.00 -21.95
CA ALA A 10 -14.18 20.28 -20.53
C ALA A 10 -14.65 19.04 -19.74
N LYS A 11 -13.76 18.43 -18.98
CA LYS A 11 -14.12 17.29 -18.11
C LYS A 11 -15.08 17.79 -17.04
N ASN A 12 -16.22 17.12 -16.91
CA ASN A 12 -17.19 17.41 -15.86
C ASN A 12 -16.71 16.74 -14.54
N THR A 13 -16.19 17.56 -13.63
CA THR A 13 -15.73 17.15 -12.29
C THR A 13 -16.82 17.29 -11.20
N TYR A 14 -18.05 17.69 -11.54
CA TYR A 14 -19.11 17.90 -10.56
C TYR A 14 -19.50 16.58 -9.87
N MET A 15 -19.29 16.52 -8.55
CA MET A 15 -19.52 15.32 -7.74
C MET A 15 -20.90 15.25 -7.08
N ARG A 16 -21.74 16.29 -7.24
CA ARG A 16 -23.03 16.44 -6.53
C ARG A 16 -23.93 15.20 -6.55
N TRP A 17 -23.91 14.45 -7.65
CA TRP A 17 -24.69 13.21 -7.79
C TRP A 17 -23.82 11.96 -7.78
N ARG A 18 -22.64 12.01 -8.42
CA ARG A 18 -21.77 10.83 -8.59
C ARG A 18 -21.24 10.31 -7.26
N LEU A 19 -20.67 11.19 -6.43
CA LEU A 19 -20.05 10.77 -5.17
C LEU A 19 -21.10 10.29 -4.16
N PRO A 20 -22.19 11.03 -3.85
CA PRO A 20 -23.19 10.54 -2.92
C PRO A 20 -23.86 9.24 -3.36
N LEU A 21 -24.16 9.09 -4.66
CA LEU A 21 -24.76 7.86 -5.18
C LEU A 21 -23.84 6.66 -4.94
N ILE A 22 -22.56 6.77 -5.26
CA ILE A 22 -21.60 5.68 -5.09
C ILE A 22 -21.38 5.37 -3.61
N CYS A 23 -21.21 6.39 -2.75
CA CYS A 23 -21.07 6.16 -1.31
C CYS A 23 -22.30 5.48 -0.71
N LEU A 24 -23.50 5.97 -1.00
CA LEU A 24 -24.75 5.40 -0.47
C LEU A 24 -25.02 4.00 -1.02
N LEU A 25 -24.72 3.75 -2.29
CA LEU A 25 -24.84 2.42 -2.89
C LEU A 25 -23.94 1.41 -2.17
N TRP A 26 -22.67 1.76 -1.97
CA TRP A 26 -21.72 0.89 -1.29
C TRP A 26 -22.07 0.70 0.18
N GLU A 27 -22.47 1.75 0.89
CA GLU A 27 -22.85 1.66 2.29
C GLU A 27 -24.10 0.79 2.48
N VAL A 28 -25.13 0.95 1.64
CA VAL A 28 -26.31 0.07 1.67
C VAL A 28 -25.92 -1.39 1.38
N ALA A 29 -25.01 -1.62 0.43
CA ALA A 29 -24.50 -2.95 0.15
C ALA A 29 -23.74 -3.53 1.37
N MET A 30 -22.91 -2.74 2.05
CA MET A 30 -22.18 -3.17 3.24
C MET A 30 -23.15 -3.51 4.38
N ILE A 31 -24.15 -2.67 4.65
CA ILE A 31 -25.18 -2.94 5.67
C ILE A 31 -25.88 -4.27 5.40
N ILE A 32 -26.29 -4.53 4.16
CA ILE A 32 -26.94 -5.79 3.79
C ILE A 32 -25.98 -6.97 3.96
N LEU A 33 -24.76 -6.87 3.45
CA LEU A 33 -23.78 -7.97 3.51
C LEU A 33 -23.33 -8.27 4.95
N PHE A 34 -23.14 -7.25 5.79
CA PHE A 34 -22.85 -7.42 7.21
C PHE A 34 -24.03 -8.08 7.92
N GLY A 35 -25.27 -7.62 7.69
CA GLY A 35 -26.46 -8.24 8.28
C GLY A 35 -26.64 -9.71 7.87
N VAL A 36 -26.27 -10.07 6.63
CA VAL A 36 -26.39 -11.44 6.13
C VAL A 36 -25.24 -12.32 6.61
N PHE A 37 -24.00 -11.85 6.55
CA PHE A 37 -22.83 -12.70 6.71
C PHE A 37 -22.07 -12.51 8.02
N VAL A 38 -22.05 -11.32 8.63
CA VAL A 38 -21.13 -11.03 9.74
C VAL A 38 -21.77 -11.35 11.09
N HIS A 39 -21.01 -11.97 11.98
CA HIS A 39 -21.38 -12.24 13.37
C HIS A 39 -20.17 -12.08 14.30
N PHE A 40 -20.39 -11.80 15.57
CA PHE A 40 -19.28 -11.75 16.53
C PHE A 40 -18.68 -13.15 16.71
N GLY A 41 -17.35 -13.22 16.77
CA GLY A 41 -16.66 -14.44 17.17
C GLY A 41 -16.87 -14.73 18.66
N PRO A 42 -16.56 -15.95 19.14
CA PRO A 42 -16.83 -16.36 20.52
C PRO A 42 -16.26 -15.41 21.59
N GLU A 43 -15.08 -14.85 21.34
CA GLU A 43 -14.42 -13.89 22.24
C GLU A 43 -15.03 -12.48 22.25
N ALA A 44 -15.75 -12.11 21.19
CA ALA A 44 -16.42 -10.82 21.06
C ALA A 44 -17.94 -10.90 21.33
N ASP A 45 -18.47 -12.12 21.46
CA ASP A 45 -19.88 -12.38 21.68
C ASP A 45 -20.30 -12.10 23.13
N ALA A 46 -21.57 -11.74 23.33
CA ALA A 46 -22.12 -11.46 24.66
C ALA A 46 -22.09 -12.67 25.60
N HIS A 47 -21.93 -13.90 25.08
CA HIS A 47 -21.81 -15.13 25.85
C HIS A 47 -20.36 -15.46 26.26
N TRP A 48 -19.42 -14.51 26.20
CA TRP A 48 -18.01 -14.74 26.58
C TRP A 48 -17.82 -15.45 27.93
N GLU A 49 -18.62 -15.13 28.95
CA GLU A 49 -18.53 -15.82 30.26
C GLU A 49 -18.80 -17.32 30.18
N GLU A 50 -19.69 -17.75 29.28
CA GLU A 50 -19.96 -19.17 29.04
C GLU A 50 -18.80 -19.82 28.27
N GLU A 51 -18.27 -19.14 27.24
CA GLU A 51 -17.12 -19.61 26.47
C GLU A 51 -15.88 -19.75 27.35
N LYS A 52 -15.63 -18.78 28.22
CA LYS A 52 -14.55 -18.77 29.22
C LYS A 52 -14.61 -20.02 30.10
N HIS A 53 -15.79 -20.34 30.62
CA HIS A 53 -15.99 -21.56 31.40
C HIS A 53 -15.81 -22.84 30.57
N GLN A 54 -16.30 -22.87 29.33
CA GLN A 54 -16.17 -24.04 28.44
C GLN A 54 -14.71 -24.33 28.07
N MET A 55 -13.91 -23.28 27.86
CA MET A 55 -12.48 -23.37 27.55
C MET A 55 -11.60 -23.58 28.79
N ASN A 56 -12.17 -23.67 30.00
CA ASN A 56 -11.46 -23.71 31.28
C ASN A 56 -10.50 -22.53 31.49
N LEU A 57 -10.87 -21.36 30.95
CA LEU A 57 -10.15 -20.12 31.13
C LEU A 57 -10.51 -19.50 32.48
N THR A 58 -9.53 -18.88 33.11
CA THR A 58 -9.65 -18.39 34.51
C THR A 58 -9.69 -16.87 34.60
N SER A 59 -9.37 -16.17 33.53
CA SER A 59 -9.26 -14.71 33.52
C SER A 59 -9.62 -14.13 32.16
N ASP A 60 -10.23 -12.94 32.17
CA ASP A 60 -10.55 -12.23 30.93
C ASP A 60 -9.29 -11.78 30.17
N ILE A 61 -8.13 -11.73 30.83
CA ILE A 61 -6.85 -11.44 30.16
C ILE A 61 -6.46 -12.48 29.11
N GLU A 62 -7.08 -13.66 29.16
CA GLU A 62 -6.89 -14.74 28.18
C GLU A 62 -7.70 -14.49 26.89
N ASN A 63 -8.59 -13.50 26.87
CA ASN A 63 -9.26 -13.02 25.66
C ASN A 63 -8.27 -12.25 24.78
N ASP A 64 -8.18 -12.62 23.50
CA ASP A 64 -7.18 -12.09 22.58
C ASP A 64 -7.35 -10.57 22.34
N PHE A 65 -8.54 -10.03 22.62
CA PHE A 65 -8.79 -8.58 22.67
C PHE A 65 -7.73 -7.84 23.50
N TYR A 66 -7.47 -8.27 24.75
CA TYR A 66 -6.56 -7.52 25.63
C TYR A 66 -5.10 -7.57 25.17
N PHE A 67 -4.75 -8.60 24.41
CA PHE A 67 -3.42 -8.76 23.87
C PHE A 67 -3.22 -8.00 22.56
N ARG A 68 -4.17 -8.11 21.62
CA ARG A 68 -4.03 -7.57 20.26
C ARG A 68 -4.63 -6.19 20.04
N TYR A 69 -5.57 -5.75 20.88
CA TYR A 69 -6.19 -4.43 20.69
C TYR A 69 -5.19 -3.26 20.67
N PRO A 70 -4.12 -3.23 21.50
CA PRO A 70 -3.09 -2.20 21.37
C PRO A 70 -2.40 -2.21 19.99
N SER A 71 -2.07 -3.40 19.46
CA SER A 71 -1.49 -3.51 18.11
C SER A 71 -2.46 -3.06 17.04
N PHE A 72 -3.76 -3.36 17.18
CA PHE A 72 -4.80 -2.81 16.31
C PHE A 72 -4.80 -1.28 16.33
N GLN A 73 -4.80 -0.65 17.50
CA GLN A 73 -4.83 0.81 17.59
C GLN A 73 -3.63 1.45 16.88
N ASP A 74 -2.43 0.88 17.05
CA ASP A 74 -1.21 1.36 16.40
C ASP A 74 -1.33 1.26 14.86
N VAL A 75 -1.76 0.11 14.34
CA VAL A 75 -1.99 -0.10 12.90
C VAL A 75 -3.07 0.85 12.37
N HIS A 76 -4.17 1.03 13.12
CA HIS A 76 -5.25 1.93 12.74
C HIS A 76 -4.77 3.38 12.63
N VAL A 77 -3.95 3.84 13.57
CA VAL A 77 -3.34 5.19 13.49
C VAL A 77 -2.41 5.30 12.28
N MET A 78 -1.65 4.25 11.94
CA MET A 78 -0.83 4.25 10.72
C MET A 78 -1.67 4.42 9.45
N ILE A 79 -2.84 3.77 9.36
CA ILE A 79 -3.74 3.89 8.19
C ILE A 79 -4.33 5.30 8.09
N PHE A 80 -4.91 5.82 9.16
CA PHE A 80 -5.69 7.07 9.11
C PHE A 80 -4.83 8.33 9.26
N VAL A 81 -3.86 8.32 10.18
CA VAL A 81 -2.96 9.47 10.43
C VAL A 81 -1.67 9.32 9.65
N GLY A 82 -1.03 8.14 9.71
CA GLY A 82 0.27 7.88 9.09
C GLY A 82 0.25 8.15 7.58
N PHE A 83 -0.44 7.31 6.81
CA PHE A 83 -0.60 7.51 5.36
C PHE A 83 -1.33 8.82 5.04
N GLY A 84 -2.40 9.13 5.77
CA GLY A 84 -3.23 10.32 5.54
C GLY A 84 -2.41 11.61 5.55
N PHE A 85 -1.60 11.84 6.59
CA PHE A 85 -0.76 13.03 6.69
C PHE A 85 0.50 12.93 5.83
N LEU A 86 1.13 11.76 5.64
CA LEU A 86 2.30 11.60 4.77
C LEU A 86 2.04 12.17 3.37
N MET A 87 0.84 11.92 2.84
CA MET A 87 0.43 12.39 1.51
C MET A 87 0.09 13.89 1.44
N THR A 88 0.05 14.60 2.57
CA THR A 88 -0.25 16.05 2.60
C THR A 88 0.91 16.94 2.18
N PHE A 89 2.06 16.37 1.79
CA PHE A 89 3.20 17.14 1.30
C PHE A 89 2.85 18.00 0.08
N LEU A 90 1.88 17.57 -0.75
CA LEU A 90 1.37 18.34 -1.89
C LEU A 90 0.72 19.65 -1.42
N LYS A 91 1.35 20.77 -1.77
CA LYS A 91 1.02 22.11 -1.24
C LYS A 91 -0.41 22.59 -1.47
N ARG A 92 -1.13 22.03 -2.44
CA ARG A 92 -2.53 22.37 -2.79
C ARG A 92 -3.47 21.16 -2.84
N TYR A 93 -3.06 20.03 -2.25
CA TYR A 93 -3.84 18.79 -2.24
C TYR A 93 -3.93 18.17 -0.84
N GLY A 94 -3.87 19.00 0.20
CA GLY A 94 -3.88 18.56 1.59
C GLY A 94 -5.23 17.96 2.00
N PHE A 95 -6.35 18.56 1.56
CA PHE A 95 -7.68 18.03 1.86
C PHE A 95 -7.96 16.75 1.08
N GLY A 96 -7.58 16.70 -0.19
CA GLY A 96 -7.65 15.51 -1.03
C GLY A 96 -6.80 14.37 -0.47
N ALA A 97 -5.59 14.63 0.01
CA ALA A 97 -4.73 13.63 0.62
C ALA A 97 -5.38 12.99 1.86
N VAL A 98 -5.61 13.78 2.93
CA VAL A 98 -6.12 13.23 4.20
C VAL A 98 -7.59 12.81 4.11
N GLY A 99 -8.42 13.59 3.40
CA GLY A 99 -9.86 13.37 3.30
C GLY A 99 -10.21 12.19 2.39
N PHE A 100 -9.51 12.01 1.26
CA PHE A 100 -9.76 10.83 0.43
C PHE A 100 -9.10 9.57 0.99
N ASN A 101 -7.98 9.68 1.70
CA ASN A 101 -7.46 8.57 2.50
C ASN A 101 -8.49 8.11 3.55
N PHE A 102 -9.11 9.06 4.25
CA PHE A 102 -10.16 8.73 5.21
C PHE A 102 -11.35 8.02 4.55
N LEU A 103 -11.84 8.56 3.43
CA LEU A 103 -12.94 7.97 2.67
C LEU A 103 -12.64 6.56 2.17
N LEU A 104 -11.48 6.36 1.53
CA LEU A 104 -11.12 5.05 0.97
C LEU A 104 -10.86 4.01 2.06
N ALA A 105 -10.31 4.43 3.21
CA ALA A 105 -10.03 3.53 4.32
C ALA A 105 -11.33 3.11 5.03
N ALA A 106 -12.24 4.05 5.30
CA ALA A 106 -13.53 3.76 5.92
C ALA A 106 -14.39 2.78 5.09
N PHE A 107 -14.35 2.90 3.75
CA PHE A 107 -14.96 1.92 2.86
C PHE A 107 -14.16 0.60 2.83
N GLY A 108 -12.84 0.71 2.70
CA GLY A 108 -11.94 -0.43 2.51
C GLY A 108 -11.98 -1.43 3.67
N ILE A 109 -12.01 -0.97 4.93
CA ILE A 109 -12.01 -1.86 6.10
C ILE A 109 -13.29 -2.71 6.16
N GLN A 110 -14.45 -2.12 5.83
CA GLN A 110 -15.72 -2.85 5.77
C GLN A 110 -15.67 -3.94 4.70
N TRP A 111 -15.18 -3.58 3.52
CA TRP A 111 -15.08 -4.53 2.42
C TRP A 111 -14.01 -5.60 2.66
N ALA A 112 -12.91 -5.25 3.32
CA ALA A 112 -11.85 -6.19 3.68
C ALA A 112 -12.32 -7.22 4.71
N LEU A 113 -13.09 -6.81 5.74
CA LEU A 113 -13.70 -7.73 6.71
C LEU A 113 -14.58 -8.80 6.02
N LEU A 114 -15.31 -8.43 4.98
CA LEU A 114 -16.08 -9.38 4.18
C LEU A 114 -15.18 -10.28 3.32
N MET A 115 -14.28 -9.67 2.55
CA MET A 115 -13.43 -10.40 1.59
C MET A 115 -12.47 -11.37 2.26
N GLN A 116 -11.71 -10.92 3.27
CA GLN A 116 -10.85 -11.79 4.06
C GLN A 116 -11.68 -12.75 4.93
N GLY A 117 -12.80 -12.28 5.47
CA GLY A 117 -13.72 -13.09 6.25
C GLY A 117 -14.23 -14.33 5.50
N TRP A 118 -14.57 -14.22 4.22
CA TRP A 118 -14.97 -15.36 3.38
C TRP A 118 -13.87 -16.42 3.22
N PHE A 119 -12.60 -16.04 3.25
CA PHE A 119 -11.47 -16.96 3.10
C PHE A 119 -10.98 -17.55 4.42
N HIS A 120 -11.03 -16.79 5.52
CA HIS A 120 -10.32 -17.14 6.76
C HIS A 120 -11.25 -17.41 7.95
N SER A 121 -12.44 -16.80 7.99
CA SER A 121 -13.30 -16.81 9.19
C SER A 121 -14.74 -17.23 8.89
N PHE A 122 -14.98 -17.85 7.73
CA PHE A 122 -16.31 -18.27 7.30
C PHE A 122 -16.65 -19.66 7.87
N GLN A 123 -17.55 -19.68 8.85
CA GLN A 123 -18.00 -20.89 9.53
C GLN A 123 -19.53 -20.89 9.64
N ASN A 124 -20.16 -22.03 9.33
CA ASN A 124 -21.62 -22.22 9.45
C ASN A 124 -22.45 -21.13 8.73
N GLY A 125 -21.97 -20.63 7.59
CA GLY A 125 -22.64 -19.58 6.82
C GLY A 125 -22.43 -18.15 7.34
N LYS A 126 -21.56 -17.96 8.34
CA LYS A 126 -21.25 -16.67 8.95
C LYS A 126 -19.75 -16.40 8.96
N ILE A 127 -19.37 -15.12 8.85
CA ILE A 127 -18.03 -14.60 9.06
C ILE A 127 -17.95 -14.20 10.54
N LEU A 128 -17.14 -14.90 11.30
CA LEU A 128 -16.90 -14.58 12.72
C LEU A 128 -15.83 -13.50 12.81
N ILE A 129 -16.17 -12.37 13.44
CA ILE A 129 -15.27 -11.22 13.59
C ILE A 129 -14.78 -11.05 15.03
N GLY A 130 -13.47 -10.79 15.17
CA GLY A 130 -12.78 -10.39 16.39
C GLY A 130 -11.67 -9.37 16.09
N VAL A 131 -10.85 -9.04 17.09
CA VAL A 131 -9.81 -7.99 16.96
C VAL A 131 -8.77 -8.31 15.89
N GLU A 132 -8.42 -9.58 15.70
CA GLU A 132 -7.49 -10.01 14.65
C GLU A 132 -8.04 -9.73 13.24
N ASN A 133 -9.35 -9.87 13.02
CA ASN A 133 -9.98 -9.52 11.75
C ASN A 133 -9.89 -8.02 11.47
N LEU A 134 -9.99 -7.17 12.50
CA LEU A 134 -9.83 -5.73 12.36
C LEU A 134 -8.40 -5.35 11.97
N ILE A 135 -7.39 -5.99 12.56
CA ILE A 135 -5.97 -5.79 12.20
C ILE A 135 -5.74 -6.17 10.73
N ASN A 136 -6.22 -7.34 10.31
CA ASN A 136 -6.06 -7.82 8.94
C ASN A 136 -6.78 -6.94 7.92
N ALA A 137 -7.96 -6.41 8.27
CA ALA A 137 -8.67 -5.44 7.43
C ALA A 137 -7.86 -4.15 7.23
N ASP A 138 -7.23 -3.64 8.28
CA ASP A 138 -6.36 -2.47 8.19
C ASP A 138 -5.08 -2.75 7.38
N PHE A 139 -4.49 -3.94 7.48
CA PHE A 139 -3.38 -4.36 6.60
C PHE A 139 -3.77 -4.38 5.13
N CYS A 140 -4.94 -4.95 4.81
CA CYS A 140 -5.48 -4.94 3.46
C CYS A 140 -5.64 -3.50 2.95
N VAL A 141 -6.22 -2.61 3.76
CA VAL A 141 -6.38 -1.18 3.41
C VAL A 141 -5.05 -0.46 3.30
N GLY A 142 -4.05 -0.83 4.10
CA GLY A 142 -2.68 -0.33 3.96
C GLY A 142 -2.13 -0.52 2.55
N SER A 143 -2.42 -1.65 1.90
CA SER A 143 -2.04 -1.86 0.49
C SER A 143 -2.72 -0.88 -0.47
N VAL A 144 -3.95 -0.45 -0.16
CA VAL A 144 -4.71 0.53 -0.94
C VAL A 144 -4.18 1.94 -0.72
N CYS A 145 -3.82 2.29 0.52
CA CYS A 145 -3.14 3.56 0.84
C CYS A 145 -1.81 3.68 0.07
N ILE A 146 -1.05 2.58 -0.05
CA ILE A 146 0.16 2.52 -0.89
C ILE A 146 -0.19 2.79 -2.35
N ALA A 147 -1.16 2.09 -2.92
CA ALA A 147 -1.55 2.29 -4.32
C ALA A 147 -2.07 3.71 -4.59
N PHE A 148 -2.78 4.31 -3.63
CA PHE A 148 -3.26 5.68 -3.70
C PHE A 148 -2.10 6.66 -3.88
N GLY A 149 -0.95 6.44 -3.23
CA GLY A 149 0.24 7.28 -3.40
C GLY A 149 0.74 7.39 -4.85
N ALA A 150 0.58 6.36 -5.69
CA ALA A 150 0.95 6.44 -7.11
C ALA A 150 -0.01 7.30 -7.93
N ILE A 151 -1.29 7.36 -7.57
CA ILE A 151 -2.35 8.07 -8.31
C ILE A 151 -2.81 9.37 -7.63
N LEU A 152 -2.21 9.72 -6.49
CA LEU A 152 -2.51 10.89 -5.69
C LEU A 152 -2.56 12.16 -6.55
N GLY A 153 -3.57 13.00 -6.34
CA GLY A 153 -3.75 14.25 -7.07
C GLY A 153 -4.25 14.12 -8.51
N LYS A 154 -4.35 12.90 -9.06
CA LYS A 154 -4.72 12.65 -10.47
C LYS A 154 -6.07 11.97 -10.64
N THR A 155 -6.67 11.46 -9.56
CA THR A 155 -7.93 10.70 -9.62
C THR A 155 -9.04 11.37 -8.80
N SER A 156 -10.29 11.06 -9.14
CA SER A 156 -11.47 11.48 -8.38
C SER A 156 -11.73 10.57 -7.17
N PRO A 157 -12.47 11.03 -6.14
CA PRO A 157 -12.87 10.17 -5.03
C PRO A 157 -13.69 8.95 -5.48
N VAL A 158 -14.45 9.06 -6.58
CA VAL A 158 -15.20 7.93 -7.15
C VAL A 158 -14.25 6.88 -7.74
N GLN A 159 -13.19 7.29 -8.46
CA GLN A 159 -12.17 6.35 -8.94
C GLN A 159 -11.46 5.65 -7.78
N LEU A 160 -11.21 6.36 -6.67
CA LEU A 160 -10.60 5.78 -5.48
C LEU A 160 -11.48 4.68 -4.87
N LEU A 161 -12.78 4.92 -4.67
CA LEU A 161 -13.69 3.89 -4.16
C LEU A 161 -13.77 2.66 -5.06
N ILE A 162 -13.79 2.86 -6.38
CA ILE A 162 -13.79 1.75 -7.35
C ILE A 162 -12.46 0.99 -7.28
N MET A 163 -11.33 1.69 -7.21
CA MET A 163 -10.02 1.07 -7.04
C MET A 163 -9.96 0.24 -5.75
N THR A 164 -10.41 0.79 -4.62
CA THR A 164 -10.46 0.11 -3.33
C THR A 164 -11.25 -1.18 -3.41
N LEU A 165 -12.43 -1.18 -4.04
CA LEU A 165 -13.26 -2.38 -4.20
C LEU A 165 -12.48 -3.53 -4.88
N PHE A 166 -11.87 -3.23 -6.03
CA PHE A 166 -11.14 -4.24 -6.79
C PHE A 166 -9.83 -4.65 -6.10
N GLN A 167 -9.09 -3.68 -5.57
CA GLN A 167 -7.80 -3.94 -4.95
C GLN A 167 -7.93 -4.76 -3.67
N VAL A 168 -8.92 -4.46 -2.80
CA VAL A 168 -9.20 -5.26 -1.60
C VAL A 168 -9.58 -6.70 -1.96
N THR A 169 -10.41 -6.88 -2.99
CA THR A 169 -10.77 -8.22 -3.48
C THR A 169 -9.54 -9.00 -3.94
N LEU A 170 -8.68 -8.37 -4.73
CA LEU A 170 -7.46 -8.97 -5.25
C LEU A 170 -6.41 -9.20 -4.16
N PHE A 171 -6.34 -8.31 -3.17
CA PHE A 171 -5.50 -8.47 -1.98
C PHE A 171 -5.92 -9.73 -1.24
N ALA A 172 -7.20 -9.90 -0.92
CA ALA A 172 -7.68 -11.06 -0.17
C ALA A 172 -7.41 -12.38 -0.93
N VAL A 173 -7.58 -12.40 -2.26
CA VAL A 173 -7.23 -13.57 -3.08
C VAL A 173 -5.72 -13.82 -3.07
N ASN A 174 -4.90 -12.77 -3.21
CA ASN A 174 -3.44 -12.88 -3.17
C ASN A 174 -2.95 -13.39 -1.81
N GLU A 175 -3.46 -12.83 -0.73
CA GLU A 175 -3.20 -13.23 0.65
C GLU A 175 -3.56 -14.70 0.86
N TYR A 176 -4.76 -15.12 0.46
CA TYR A 176 -5.19 -16.52 0.57
C TYR A 176 -4.27 -17.48 -0.21
N ILE A 177 -3.87 -17.12 -1.44
CA ILE A 177 -2.93 -17.95 -2.21
C ILE A 177 -1.58 -18.05 -1.49
N LEU A 178 -1.03 -16.94 -1.02
CA LEU A 178 0.28 -16.91 -0.36
C LEU A 178 0.25 -17.64 0.99
N LEU A 179 -0.63 -17.24 1.88
CA LEU A 179 -0.62 -17.69 3.27
C LEU A 179 -1.26 -19.08 3.45
N ASN A 180 -2.33 -19.40 2.70
CA ASN A 180 -3.07 -20.66 2.88
C ASN A 180 -2.74 -21.73 1.86
N LEU A 181 -2.47 -21.38 0.60
CA LEU A 181 -2.18 -22.40 -0.43
C LEU A 181 -0.68 -22.70 -0.54
N LEU A 182 0.16 -21.66 -0.49
CA LEU A 182 1.62 -21.80 -0.57
C LEU A 182 2.28 -21.96 0.81
N HIS A 183 1.57 -21.62 1.89
CA HIS A 183 2.11 -21.56 3.26
C HIS A 183 3.35 -20.67 3.35
N VAL A 184 3.28 -19.50 2.71
CA VAL A 184 4.28 -18.43 2.81
C VAL A 184 4.13 -17.72 4.15
N LYS A 185 5.25 -17.28 4.73
CA LYS A 185 5.29 -16.47 5.95
C LYS A 185 5.63 -15.03 5.59
N ASP A 186 4.73 -14.10 5.91
CA ASP A 186 4.90 -12.68 5.57
C ASP A 186 4.25 -11.77 6.62
N ALA A 187 4.63 -11.92 7.89
CA ALA A 187 3.97 -11.25 9.01
C ALA A 187 3.90 -9.72 8.88
N GLY A 188 4.93 -9.09 8.31
CA GLY A 188 4.96 -7.64 8.03
C GLY A 188 4.46 -7.24 6.64
N GLY A 189 3.96 -8.19 5.85
CA GLY A 189 3.37 -7.92 4.53
C GLY A 189 4.33 -7.35 3.49
N SER A 190 5.61 -7.73 3.48
CA SER A 190 6.56 -7.28 2.47
C SER A 190 6.10 -7.67 1.05
N MET A 191 5.52 -8.86 0.91
CA MET A 191 4.96 -9.38 -0.34
C MET A 191 3.48 -9.04 -0.48
N THR A 192 2.65 -9.34 0.54
CA THR A 192 1.18 -9.21 0.45
C THR A 192 0.70 -7.77 0.47
N ILE A 193 1.37 -6.87 1.21
CA ILE A 193 0.97 -5.46 1.37
C ILE A 193 1.82 -4.56 0.47
N HIS A 194 3.14 -4.51 0.72
CA HIS A 194 4.02 -3.51 0.12
C HIS A 194 4.30 -3.77 -1.35
N THR A 195 4.81 -4.97 -1.68
CA THR A 195 5.06 -5.36 -3.08
C THR A 195 3.76 -5.32 -3.89
N PHE A 196 2.71 -5.99 -3.41
CA PHE A 196 1.41 -6.01 -4.08
C PHE A 196 0.86 -4.60 -4.31
N GLY A 197 0.70 -3.81 -3.24
CA GLY A 197 0.09 -2.47 -3.31
C GLY A 197 0.89 -1.52 -4.19
N ALA A 198 2.22 -1.54 -4.11
CA ALA A 198 3.08 -0.69 -4.92
C ALA A 198 2.97 -1.01 -6.40
N TYR A 199 3.17 -2.27 -6.79
CA TYR A 199 3.14 -2.64 -8.21
C TYR A 199 1.72 -2.61 -8.78
N PHE A 200 0.68 -2.81 -7.97
CA PHE A 200 -0.70 -2.58 -8.36
C PHE A 200 -0.91 -1.08 -8.69
N GLY A 201 -0.57 -0.17 -7.77
CA GLY A 201 -0.69 1.27 -7.96
C GLY A 201 0.13 1.80 -9.14
N LEU A 202 1.36 1.33 -9.30
CA LEU A 202 2.24 1.67 -10.43
C LEU A 202 1.65 1.19 -11.77
N THR A 203 1.00 0.04 -11.78
CA THR A 203 0.30 -0.46 -12.98
C THR A 203 -0.92 0.40 -13.30
N VAL A 204 -1.73 0.73 -12.29
CA VAL A 204 -2.90 1.62 -12.46
C VAL A 204 -2.48 2.99 -12.98
N THR A 205 -1.50 3.66 -12.36
CA THR A 205 -1.02 4.99 -12.80
C THR A 205 -0.43 4.92 -14.22
N ARG A 206 0.25 3.83 -14.59
CA ARG A 206 0.77 3.63 -15.94
C ARG A 206 -0.33 3.57 -16.99
N PHE A 207 -1.50 3.02 -16.67
CA PHE A 207 -2.63 2.98 -17.59
C PHE A 207 -3.46 4.27 -17.60
N LEU A 208 -3.52 4.95 -16.45
CA LEU A 208 -4.07 6.30 -16.29
C LEU A 208 -3.11 7.41 -16.72
N TYR A 209 -2.01 7.08 -17.41
CA TYR A 209 -0.98 8.02 -17.85
C TYR A 209 -1.58 9.28 -18.50
N ARG A 210 -1.14 10.44 -18.00
CA ARG A 210 -1.61 11.77 -18.40
C ARG A 210 -0.55 12.46 -19.27
N PRO A 211 -0.75 12.57 -20.60
CA PRO A 211 0.29 13.07 -21.50
C PRO A 211 0.65 14.54 -21.28
N ASN A 212 -0.27 15.33 -20.72
CA ASN A 212 -0.07 16.75 -20.51
C ASN A 212 0.06 17.11 -19.02
N LEU A 213 0.41 16.15 -18.15
CA LEU A 213 0.50 16.37 -16.69
C LEU A 213 1.49 17.48 -16.30
N GLU A 214 2.50 17.73 -17.15
CA GLU A 214 3.45 18.84 -16.99
C GLU A 214 2.75 20.22 -16.86
N GLN A 215 1.50 20.35 -17.32
CA GLN A 215 0.67 21.55 -17.14
C GLN A 215 0.27 21.81 -15.67
N SER A 216 0.40 20.82 -14.79
CA SER A 216 0.19 20.95 -13.33
C SER A 216 1.45 20.73 -12.51
N LYS A 217 2.63 20.68 -13.14
CA LYS A 217 3.91 20.43 -12.48
C LYS A 217 4.21 21.44 -11.37
N ASP A 218 3.77 22.68 -11.55
CA ASP A 218 3.95 23.73 -10.56
C ASP A 218 3.21 23.43 -9.25
N ARG A 219 2.19 22.57 -9.26
CA ARG A 219 1.44 22.12 -8.07
C ARG A 219 1.90 20.77 -7.53
N GLU A 220 2.59 19.97 -8.33
CA GLU A 220 3.22 18.71 -7.92
C GLU A 220 4.51 18.98 -7.13
N GLY A 221 4.35 19.48 -5.91
CA GLY A 221 5.46 19.78 -5.01
C GLY A 221 4.98 20.30 -3.65
N SER A 222 5.93 20.57 -2.76
CA SER A 222 5.65 20.98 -1.39
C SER A 222 5.91 22.46 -1.12
N VAL A 223 5.47 22.90 0.06
CA VAL A 223 5.86 24.13 0.73
C VAL A 223 6.19 23.80 2.19
N TYR A 224 6.90 24.69 2.89
CA TYR A 224 7.41 24.43 4.24
C TYR A 224 6.38 23.83 5.21
N HIS A 225 5.17 24.40 5.27
CA HIS A 225 4.12 23.91 6.18
C HIS A 225 3.53 22.57 5.74
N SER A 226 3.43 22.30 4.44
CA SER A 226 2.93 21.00 3.96
C SER A 226 3.92 19.88 4.24
N ASP A 227 5.23 20.15 4.17
CA ASP A 227 6.26 19.20 4.58
C ASP A 227 6.24 18.94 6.10
N LEU A 228 5.99 19.97 6.92
CA LEU A 228 5.81 19.77 8.37
C LEU A 228 4.58 18.90 8.68
N PHE A 229 3.47 19.06 7.95
CA PHE A 229 2.31 18.17 8.08
C PHE A 229 2.64 16.75 7.61
N ALA A 230 3.36 16.59 6.50
CA ALA A 230 3.82 15.28 6.03
C ALA A 230 4.69 14.54 7.06
N MET A 231 5.53 15.28 7.78
CA MET A 231 6.35 14.72 8.86
C MET A 231 5.52 14.17 10.03
N ILE A 232 4.31 14.65 10.28
CA ILE A 232 3.39 14.01 11.26
C ILE A 232 3.12 12.58 10.80
N GLY A 233 2.73 12.39 9.54
CA GLY A 233 2.49 11.07 8.97
C GLY A 233 3.73 10.17 9.04
N THR A 234 4.89 10.69 8.64
CA THR A 234 6.18 9.98 8.71
C THR A 234 6.49 9.48 10.11
N LEU A 235 6.34 10.34 11.13
CA LEU A 235 6.66 9.97 12.52
C LEU A 235 5.70 8.93 13.09
N TYR A 236 4.39 9.05 12.82
CA TYR A 236 3.42 8.05 13.27
C TYR A 236 3.64 6.69 12.61
N LEU A 237 3.94 6.67 11.31
CA LEU A 237 4.34 5.44 10.61
C LEU A 237 5.58 4.84 11.26
N TRP A 238 6.64 5.64 11.43
CA TRP A 238 7.92 5.15 11.98
C TRP A 238 7.79 4.62 13.41
N MET A 239 7.05 5.31 14.28
CA MET A 239 6.89 4.91 15.69
C MET A 239 6.07 3.63 15.85
N TYR A 240 5.05 3.42 15.02
CA TYR A 240 4.12 2.28 15.15
C TYR A 240 4.43 1.09 14.24
N TRP A 241 5.41 1.22 13.34
CA TRP A 241 5.82 0.09 12.50
C TRP A 241 6.25 -1.17 13.26
N PRO A 242 6.91 -1.10 14.44
CA PRO A 242 7.18 -2.30 15.24
C PRO A 242 5.91 -3.09 15.61
N SER A 243 4.81 -2.40 15.91
CA SER A 243 3.50 -3.03 16.12
C SER A 243 2.95 -3.59 14.81
N PHE A 244 3.04 -2.85 13.71
CA PHE A 244 2.62 -3.32 12.38
C PHE A 244 3.27 -4.66 11.98
N ASN A 245 4.58 -4.78 12.09
CA ASN A 245 5.30 -6.00 11.69
C ASN A 245 5.11 -7.18 12.66
N SER A 246 4.58 -6.94 13.85
CA SER A 246 4.45 -7.95 14.91
C SER A 246 3.00 -8.31 15.24
N ALA A 247 2.01 -7.51 14.82
CA ALA A 247 0.61 -7.63 15.26
C ALA A 247 -0.01 -9.01 15.02
N ILE A 248 0.36 -9.69 13.93
CA ILE A 248 -0.13 -11.04 13.55
C ILE A 248 0.92 -12.15 13.74
N SER A 249 2.07 -11.83 14.34
CA SER A 249 3.03 -12.86 14.73
C SER A 249 2.51 -13.68 15.90
N GLU A 250 2.99 -14.92 16.00
CA GLU A 250 2.72 -15.78 17.16
C GLU A 250 3.12 -15.09 18.48
N HIS A 251 2.25 -15.23 19.48
CA HIS A 251 2.41 -14.61 20.80
C HIS A 251 3.73 -15.03 21.46
N GLY A 252 4.40 -14.06 22.08
CA GLY A 252 5.66 -14.28 22.79
C GLY A 252 6.90 -14.01 21.93
N ASP A 253 7.70 -15.05 21.65
CA ASP A 253 9.05 -14.89 21.09
C ASP A 253 9.06 -14.23 19.71
N ALA A 254 8.23 -14.73 18.78
CA ALA A 254 8.23 -14.26 17.40
C ALA A 254 7.79 -12.80 17.30
N GLN A 255 6.72 -12.44 18.02
CA GLN A 255 6.23 -11.07 18.09
C GLN A 255 7.27 -10.10 18.68
N HIS A 256 7.91 -10.46 19.79
CA HIS A 256 8.91 -9.62 20.42
C HIS A 256 10.12 -9.39 19.51
N ARG A 257 10.61 -10.45 18.86
CA ARG A 257 11.71 -10.35 17.88
C ARG A 257 11.32 -9.52 16.67
N ALA A 258 10.08 -9.64 16.17
CA ALA A 258 9.59 -8.84 15.05
C ALA A 258 9.59 -7.33 15.40
N ALA A 259 9.15 -6.96 16.61
CA ALA A 259 9.16 -5.58 17.07
C ALA A 259 10.58 -5.02 17.19
N ILE A 260 11.50 -5.73 17.86
CA ILE A 260 12.90 -5.28 18.04
C ILE A 260 13.62 -5.16 16.69
N ASN A 261 13.49 -6.15 15.81
CA ASN A 261 14.15 -6.12 14.51
C ASN A 261 13.65 -4.96 13.65
N THR A 262 12.35 -4.66 13.72
CA THR A 262 11.76 -3.53 13.02
C THR A 262 12.29 -2.20 13.56
N TYR A 263 12.34 -2.05 14.89
CA TYR A 263 12.90 -0.85 15.54
C TYR A 263 14.35 -0.59 15.12
N CYS A 264 15.21 -1.62 15.18
CA CYS A 264 16.62 -1.51 14.81
C CYS A 264 16.79 -1.19 13.31
N SER A 265 16.02 -1.86 12.44
CA SER A 265 16.01 -1.61 10.99
C SER A 265 15.63 -0.17 10.67
N LEU A 266 14.58 0.35 11.30
CA LEU A 266 14.09 1.72 11.10
C LEU A 266 15.08 2.78 11.60
N ALA A 267 15.70 2.58 12.76
CA ALA A 267 16.72 3.49 13.27
C ALA A 267 17.90 3.62 12.29
N ALA A 268 18.35 2.50 11.74
CA ALA A 268 19.47 2.50 10.81
C ALA A 268 19.10 3.02 9.41
N CYS A 269 17.85 2.80 8.97
CA CYS A 269 17.28 3.39 7.76
C CYS A 269 17.28 4.92 7.80
N VAL A 270 16.97 5.54 8.95
CA VAL A 270 17.00 7.00 9.11
C VAL A 270 18.41 7.56 8.92
N LEU A 271 19.41 7.01 9.61
CA LEU A 271 20.79 7.50 9.51
C LEU A 271 21.33 7.37 8.07
N THR A 272 21.07 6.25 7.43
CA THR A 272 21.52 5.98 6.06
C THR A 272 20.79 6.86 5.04
N THR A 273 19.47 7.04 5.17
CA THR A 273 18.70 7.97 4.32
C THR A 273 19.24 9.40 4.43
N MET A 274 19.53 9.87 5.64
CA MET A 274 20.06 11.22 5.86
C MET A 274 21.47 11.39 5.28
N ALA A 275 22.33 10.38 5.44
CA ALA A 275 23.67 10.39 4.86
C ALA A 275 23.62 10.44 3.33
N PHE A 276 22.82 9.56 2.70
CA PHE A 276 22.68 9.54 1.24
C PHE A 276 21.98 10.77 0.69
N SER A 277 20.96 11.31 1.37
CA SER A 277 20.30 12.56 1.00
C SER A 277 21.31 13.72 0.94
N SER A 278 22.17 13.85 1.96
CA SER A 278 23.24 14.84 1.96
C SER A 278 24.29 14.59 0.85
N MET A 279 24.75 13.35 0.68
CA MET A 279 25.78 12.98 -0.30
C MET A 279 25.34 13.22 -1.75
N LEU A 280 24.06 13.01 -2.05
CA LEU A 280 23.51 13.18 -3.41
C LEU A 280 23.23 14.64 -3.75
N GLN A 281 23.14 15.52 -2.75
CA GLN A 281 22.92 16.95 -2.95
C GLN A 281 24.24 17.71 -3.09
N LYS A 282 24.35 18.53 -4.15
CA LYS A 282 25.59 19.27 -4.50
C LYS A 282 26.19 20.11 -3.36
N LYS A 283 25.37 20.52 -2.38
CA LYS A 283 25.76 21.37 -1.25
C LYS A 283 25.71 20.64 0.10
N GLY A 284 25.53 19.32 0.12
CA GLY A 284 25.40 18.56 1.37
C GLY A 284 24.10 18.84 2.15
N LYS A 285 23.13 19.54 1.55
CA LYS A 285 21.85 19.85 2.18
C LYS A 285 20.94 18.61 2.16
N LEU A 286 20.03 18.53 3.12
CA LEU A 286 19.00 17.49 3.16
C LEU A 286 17.80 17.92 2.31
N ASP A 287 17.22 16.97 1.60
CA ASP A 287 15.99 17.14 0.83
C ASP A 287 14.83 16.41 1.51
N MET A 288 13.68 17.07 1.62
CA MET A 288 12.48 16.50 2.25
C MET A 288 11.69 15.62 1.26
N PRO A 289 11.57 15.97 -0.03
CA PRO A 289 11.07 15.07 -1.08
C PRO A 289 12.24 14.45 -1.86
N ILE A 290 12.36 13.12 -1.90
CA ILE A 290 13.43 12.44 -2.66
C ILE A 290 12.87 11.73 -3.90
N LEU A 291 13.32 12.23 -5.06
CA LEU A 291 13.38 11.63 -6.41
C LEU A 291 12.07 11.36 -7.19
N GLU A 292 11.89 12.11 -8.29
CA GLU A 292 11.24 11.63 -9.52
C GLU A 292 12.08 11.98 -10.76
N SER A 293 12.10 11.04 -11.72
CA SER A 293 12.39 11.16 -13.16
C SER A 293 13.48 10.20 -13.62
N LYS A 294 13.09 9.10 -14.28
CA LYS A 294 13.76 8.42 -15.43
C LYS A 294 12.90 7.32 -16.09
N LEU A 295 11.74 6.94 -15.53
CA LEU A 295 10.95 5.77 -16.01
C LEU A 295 9.60 6.09 -16.72
N HIS A 296 9.23 7.35 -16.94
CA HIS A 296 7.91 7.75 -17.49
C HIS A 296 6.70 7.13 -16.75
N ILE A 297 6.87 6.71 -15.49
CA ILE A 297 5.79 6.33 -14.59
C ILE A 297 5.57 7.53 -13.67
N GLN A 298 4.36 8.07 -13.69
CA GLN A 298 3.94 9.22 -12.87
C GLN A 298 3.61 8.70 -11.46
N ASP A 299 4.60 8.67 -10.58
CA ASP A 299 4.53 8.12 -9.22
C ASP A 299 4.64 9.24 -8.18
N THR A 300 3.48 9.80 -7.81
CA THR A 300 3.41 11.07 -7.07
C THR A 300 4.05 11.00 -5.68
N CYS A 301 3.90 9.87 -4.96
CA CYS A 301 4.53 9.67 -3.65
C CYS A 301 5.86 8.91 -3.72
N GLY A 302 6.34 8.53 -4.91
CA GLY A 302 7.51 7.65 -5.04
C GLY A 302 7.30 6.28 -4.38
N ILE A 303 6.10 5.70 -4.48
CA ILE A 303 5.76 4.45 -3.81
C ILE A 303 6.63 3.27 -4.29
N HIS A 304 7.20 3.36 -5.49
CA HIS A 304 8.20 2.39 -5.94
C HIS A 304 9.44 2.39 -5.04
N ASN A 305 9.89 3.56 -4.59
CA ASN A 305 11.11 3.73 -3.80
C ASN A 305 10.92 3.29 -2.35
N LEU A 306 9.72 3.47 -1.79
CA LEU A 306 9.42 3.17 -0.39
C LEU A 306 8.78 1.78 -0.18
N HIS A 307 7.87 1.38 -1.06
CA HIS A 307 7.11 0.14 -0.88
C HIS A 307 7.48 -0.93 -1.92
N GLY A 308 7.64 -0.57 -3.19
CA GLY A 308 7.90 -1.53 -4.27
C GLY A 308 9.27 -2.22 -4.16
N MET A 309 10.35 -1.43 -4.18
CA MET A 309 11.71 -1.97 -4.09
C MET A 309 12.03 -2.52 -2.70
N PRO A 310 11.77 -1.79 -1.58
CA PRO A 310 11.99 -2.35 -0.25
C PRO A 310 11.12 -3.58 0.04
N GLY A 311 9.86 -3.63 -0.43
CA GLY A 311 9.01 -4.80 -0.29
C GLY A 311 9.55 -6.03 -1.03
N LEU A 312 10.05 -5.84 -2.25
CA LEU A 312 10.69 -6.91 -3.02
C LEU A 312 11.96 -7.42 -2.31
N ILE A 313 12.78 -6.50 -1.81
CA ILE A 313 13.97 -6.84 -1.03
C ILE A 313 13.59 -7.58 0.26
N GLY A 314 12.56 -7.13 0.97
CA GLY A 314 12.01 -7.80 2.16
C GLY A 314 11.56 -9.23 1.86
N GLY A 315 10.88 -9.46 0.74
CA GLY A 315 10.52 -10.80 0.28
C GLY A 315 11.74 -11.68 -0.01
N ILE A 316 12.75 -11.15 -0.71
CA ILE A 316 14.00 -11.88 -1.02
C ILE A 316 14.75 -12.22 0.26
N VAL A 317 14.92 -11.26 1.16
CA VAL A 317 15.56 -11.48 2.46
C VAL A 317 14.76 -12.49 3.28
N GLY A 318 13.44 -12.41 3.27
CA GLY A 318 12.56 -13.40 3.90
C GLY A 318 12.76 -14.82 3.34
N ALA A 319 12.92 -14.96 2.02
CA ALA A 319 13.21 -16.25 1.38
C ALA A 319 14.57 -16.82 1.79
N ILE A 320 15.60 -15.97 1.85
CA ILE A 320 16.95 -16.36 2.28
C ILE A 320 16.94 -16.74 3.76
N THR A 321 16.34 -15.92 4.62
CA THR A 321 16.23 -16.17 6.06
C THR A 321 15.44 -17.45 6.34
N ALA A 322 14.37 -17.72 5.61
CA ALA A 322 13.63 -18.98 5.70
C ALA A 322 14.48 -20.18 5.26
N ALA A 323 15.25 -20.07 4.18
CA ALA A 323 16.13 -21.13 3.70
C ALA A 323 17.30 -21.43 4.65
N ALA A 324 17.78 -20.40 5.36
CA ALA A 324 18.91 -20.49 6.29
C ALA A 324 18.51 -20.73 7.75
N ALA A 325 17.21 -20.80 8.05
CA ALA A 325 16.74 -20.97 9.42
C ALA A 325 17.16 -22.33 10.00
N THR A 326 17.57 -22.33 11.28
CA THR A 326 18.01 -23.52 12.01
C THR A 326 17.33 -23.61 13.38
N GLU A 327 17.27 -24.83 13.93
CA GLU A 327 16.79 -25.06 15.30
C GLU A 327 17.69 -24.39 16.35
N ASP A 328 18.98 -24.18 16.09
CA ASP A 328 19.90 -23.51 17.02
C ASP A 328 19.52 -22.04 17.26
N VAL A 329 19.00 -21.36 16.23
CA VAL A 329 18.65 -19.94 16.29
C VAL A 329 17.24 -19.73 16.84
N TYR A 330 16.29 -20.59 16.45
CA TYR A 330 14.88 -20.44 16.80
C TYR A 330 14.43 -21.30 17.99
N GLY A 331 15.29 -22.20 18.47
CA GLY A 331 14.88 -23.32 19.31
C GLY A 331 13.99 -24.31 18.55
N LYS A 332 13.87 -25.54 19.04
CA LYS A 332 13.07 -26.58 18.36
C LYS A 332 11.59 -26.19 18.21
N GLU A 333 10.98 -25.67 19.28
CA GLU A 333 9.57 -25.28 19.25
C GLU A 333 9.34 -24.00 18.45
N GLY A 334 10.20 -22.98 18.62
CA GLY A 334 10.09 -21.72 17.88
C GLY A 334 10.32 -21.93 16.39
N PHE A 335 11.20 -22.85 16.00
CA PHE A 335 11.43 -23.22 14.60
C PHE A 335 10.20 -23.84 13.94
N ILE A 336 9.54 -24.80 14.62
CA ILE A 336 8.32 -25.44 14.13
C ILE A 336 7.19 -24.41 14.04
N LYS A 337 7.01 -23.56 15.06
CA LYS A 337 5.94 -22.54 15.08
C LYS A 337 6.15 -21.44 14.04
N ALA A 338 7.38 -20.93 13.89
CA ALA A 338 7.69 -19.84 12.97
C ALA A 338 7.36 -20.17 11.51
N PHE A 339 7.60 -21.41 11.08
CA PHE A 339 7.37 -21.85 9.71
C PHE A 339 6.17 -22.79 9.54
N ASP A 340 5.46 -23.10 10.62
CA ASP A 340 4.34 -24.04 10.66
C ASP A 340 4.69 -25.40 10.04
N PHE A 341 5.81 -25.99 10.51
CA PHE A 341 6.22 -27.35 10.13
C PHE A 341 5.41 -28.39 10.90
N THR A 342 4.09 -28.31 10.74
CA THR A 342 3.10 -29.19 11.36
C THR A 342 2.24 -29.88 10.29
N GLY A 343 1.46 -30.88 10.69
CA GLY A 343 0.53 -31.60 9.78
C GLY A 343 1.19 -32.07 8.47
N SER A 344 0.59 -31.70 7.34
CA SER A 344 1.07 -32.02 5.99
C SER A 344 2.42 -31.38 5.63
N TYR A 345 2.87 -30.37 6.38
CA TYR A 345 4.12 -29.63 6.16
C TYR A 345 5.23 -30.02 7.14
N LYS A 346 4.99 -31.01 8.01
CA LYS A 346 5.96 -31.49 9.00
C LYS A 346 7.31 -31.92 8.42
N THR A 347 7.32 -32.41 7.17
CA THR A 347 8.55 -32.84 6.47
C THR A 347 9.10 -31.78 5.52
N ARG A 348 8.52 -30.57 5.48
CA ARG A 348 9.04 -29.47 4.66
C ARG A 348 10.35 -28.99 5.28
N THR A 349 11.39 -28.88 4.46
CA THR A 349 12.69 -28.36 4.90
C THR A 349 12.74 -26.84 4.82
N PRO A 350 13.64 -26.17 5.57
CA PRO A 350 13.88 -24.72 5.44
C PRO A 350 14.16 -24.28 4.01
N SER A 351 15.00 -25.03 3.28
CA SER A 351 15.33 -24.74 1.89
C SER A 351 14.09 -24.77 0.98
N VAL A 352 13.19 -25.73 1.19
CA VAL A 352 11.91 -25.78 0.46
C VAL A 352 11.04 -24.60 0.86
N GLN A 353 10.94 -24.26 2.16
CA GLN A 353 10.20 -23.09 2.62
C GLN A 353 10.71 -21.81 1.94
N GLY A 354 12.03 -21.60 1.86
CA GLY A 354 12.63 -20.47 1.13
C GLY A 354 12.25 -20.45 -0.36
N GLY A 355 12.15 -21.61 -1.01
CA GLY A 355 11.62 -21.72 -2.37
C GLY A 355 10.15 -21.28 -2.49
N PHE A 356 9.31 -21.65 -1.53
CA PHE A 356 7.91 -21.20 -1.48
C PHE A 356 7.79 -19.70 -1.19
N GLN A 357 8.65 -19.12 -0.34
CA GLN A 357 8.74 -17.66 -0.17
C GLN A 357 9.05 -16.97 -1.50
N ALA A 358 10.03 -17.45 -2.26
CA ALA A 358 10.38 -16.90 -3.57
C ALA A 358 9.22 -17.01 -4.58
N ALA A 359 8.48 -18.14 -4.57
CA ALA A 359 7.27 -18.28 -5.37
C ALA A 359 6.17 -17.27 -4.96
N GLY A 360 6.02 -17.01 -3.65
CA GLY A 360 5.10 -16.00 -3.13
C GLY A 360 5.35 -14.60 -3.67
N ILE A 361 6.61 -14.19 -3.80
CA ILE A 361 7.00 -12.90 -4.43
C ILE A 361 6.47 -12.85 -5.87
N VAL A 362 6.71 -13.91 -6.65
CA VAL A 362 6.29 -13.99 -8.06
C VAL A 362 4.77 -13.92 -8.18
N VAL A 363 4.04 -14.68 -7.36
CA VAL A 363 2.57 -14.66 -7.34
C VAL A 363 2.05 -13.27 -6.99
N SER A 364 2.60 -12.62 -5.97
CA SER A 364 2.19 -11.26 -5.57
C SER A 364 2.39 -10.24 -6.69
N LEU A 365 3.54 -10.29 -7.38
CA LEU A 365 3.81 -9.45 -8.55
C LEU A 365 2.83 -9.72 -9.69
N LEU A 366 2.57 -10.98 -10.02
CA LEU A 366 1.64 -11.36 -11.08
C LEU A 366 0.22 -10.87 -10.77
N MET A 367 -0.25 -11.05 -9.54
CA MET A 367 -1.54 -10.56 -9.07
C MET A 367 -1.62 -9.03 -9.14
N ALA A 368 -0.57 -8.33 -8.72
CA ALA A 368 -0.49 -6.88 -8.78
C ALA A 368 -0.54 -6.35 -10.22
N PHE A 369 0.24 -6.94 -11.14
CA PHE A 369 0.26 -6.53 -12.55
C PHE A 369 -1.04 -6.88 -13.27
N ALA A 370 -1.58 -8.10 -13.06
CA ALA A 370 -2.83 -8.53 -13.67
C ALA A 370 -4.01 -7.69 -13.16
N GLY A 371 -4.08 -7.49 -11.84
CA GLY A 371 -5.08 -6.66 -11.17
C GLY A 371 -5.03 -5.20 -11.60
N GLY A 372 -3.86 -4.58 -11.56
CA GLY A 372 -3.70 -3.19 -12.00
C GLY A 372 -4.00 -3.01 -13.49
N THR A 373 -3.72 -4.03 -14.31
CA THR A 373 -4.10 -4.05 -15.74
C THR A 373 -5.62 -4.13 -15.91
N LEU A 374 -6.31 -5.00 -15.17
CA LEU A 374 -7.77 -5.14 -15.18
C LEU A 374 -8.48 -3.84 -14.77
N VAL A 375 -7.87 -3.08 -13.87
CA VAL A 375 -8.42 -1.82 -13.36
C VAL A 375 -8.06 -0.65 -14.29
N GLY A 376 -6.92 -0.71 -14.99
CA GLY A 376 -6.39 0.40 -15.79
C GLY A 376 -6.54 0.31 -17.33
N LYS A 377 -6.48 -0.86 -17.97
CA LYS A 377 -6.17 -0.99 -19.42
C LYS A 377 -7.33 -0.73 -20.37
N GLN A 378 -7.10 0.13 -21.37
CA GLN A 378 -8.04 0.38 -22.47
C GLN A 378 -8.21 -0.79 -23.45
N GLY A 379 -9.46 -1.09 -23.81
CA GLY A 379 -9.79 -1.87 -25.01
C GLY A 379 -9.70 -0.99 -26.26
N GLY A 380 -8.55 -1.00 -26.93
CA GLY A 380 -8.36 -0.29 -28.20
C GLY A 380 -6.89 -0.25 -28.61
N ASN A 381 -6.61 -0.58 -29.87
CA ASN A 381 -5.27 -0.55 -30.46
C ASN A 381 -4.67 0.86 -30.32
N VAL A 382 -3.57 0.97 -29.56
CA VAL A 382 -2.71 2.15 -29.53
C VAL A 382 -1.38 1.74 -30.14
N GLU A 383 -0.95 2.47 -31.18
CA GLU A 383 0.37 2.36 -31.78
C GLU A 383 1.46 2.51 -30.71
N ARG A 384 2.32 1.50 -30.62
CA ARG A 384 3.53 1.53 -29.80
C ARG A 384 4.56 2.45 -30.45
N ARG A 385 5.01 3.49 -29.74
CA ARG A 385 6.34 4.05 -29.97
C ARG A 385 7.32 3.36 -29.01
N GLU A 386 8.35 2.74 -29.56
CA GLU A 386 9.41 2.09 -28.80
C GLU A 386 10.32 3.12 -28.11
N PRO A 387 10.80 2.86 -26.88
CA PRO A 387 11.77 3.71 -26.22
C PRO A 387 13.20 3.48 -26.75
N ALA A 388 13.95 4.57 -26.90
CA ALA A 388 15.37 4.53 -27.25
C ALA A 388 16.20 3.96 -26.08
N ALA A 389 17.11 3.05 -26.40
CA ALA A 389 18.03 2.41 -25.47
C ALA A 389 19.16 3.38 -25.04
N GLY A 390 19.38 3.48 -23.73
CA GLY A 390 20.49 4.21 -23.12
C GLY A 390 20.40 4.12 -21.59
N MET A 391 21.09 3.14 -21.02
CA MET A 391 20.90 2.68 -19.64
C MET A 391 22.15 2.97 -18.80
N GLU A 392 22.00 3.76 -17.73
CA GLU A 392 22.91 3.74 -16.58
C GLU A 392 22.08 3.70 -15.29
N ALA A 393 22.17 2.56 -14.58
CA ALA A 393 21.37 2.18 -13.41
C ALA A 393 22.11 2.38 -12.06
N SER A 394 23.09 3.29 -11.99
CA SER A 394 24.04 3.32 -10.85
C SER A 394 23.59 4.15 -9.63
N THR A 395 22.60 5.03 -9.77
CA THR A 395 22.27 6.03 -8.73
C THR A 395 21.10 5.64 -7.82
N CYS A 396 20.25 4.69 -8.22
CA CYS A 396 19.11 4.23 -7.42
C CYS A 396 19.48 3.07 -6.48
N LEU A 397 20.46 2.24 -6.86
CA LEU A 397 20.96 1.14 -6.02
C LEU A 397 21.72 1.63 -4.78
N SER A 398 22.38 2.78 -4.81
CA SER A 398 23.28 3.21 -3.73
C SER A 398 22.54 3.70 -2.48
N ALA A 399 21.43 4.43 -2.62
CA ALA A 399 20.63 4.91 -1.48
C ALA A 399 19.77 3.79 -0.86
N LEU A 400 19.24 2.86 -1.69
CA LEU A 400 18.52 1.66 -1.23
C LEU A 400 19.46 0.64 -0.59
N ALA A 401 20.68 0.44 -1.11
CA ALA A 401 21.65 -0.47 -0.52
C ALA A 401 22.09 -0.04 0.89
N GLY A 402 22.12 1.25 1.20
CA GLY A 402 22.44 1.77 2.54
C GLY A 402 21.39 1.38 3.60
N CYS A 403 20.10 1.60 3.32
CA CYS A 403 19.01 1.27 4.23
C CYS A 403 18.86 -0.25 4.40
N VAL A 404 19.08 -0.99 3.30
CA VAL A 404 18.96 -2.46 3.25
C VAL A 404 20.14 -3.16 3.92
N LEU A 405 21.37 -2.66 3.82
CA LEU A 405 22.49 -3.25 4.57
C LEU A 405 22.25 -3.16 6.07
N ALA A 406 21.62 -2.09 6.54
CA ALA A 406 21.41 -1.90 7.97
C ALA A 406 20.23 -2.73 8.52
N ALA A 407 19.16 -2.89 7.75
CA ALA A 407 18.08 -3.85 8.03
C ALA A 407 18.56 -5.32 7.94
N CYS A 408 19.39 -5.62 6.93
CA CYS A 408 20.01 -6.94 6.79
C CYS A 408 20.96 -7.20 7.95
N VAL A 409 21.82 -6.28 8.37
CA VAL A 409 22.75 -6.51 9.49
C VAL A 409 22.01 -6.73 10.81
N ALA A 410 20.85 -6.09 11.02
CA ALA A 410 20.02 -6.32 12.21
C ALA A 410 19.31 -7.70 12.22
N SER A 411 18.78 -8.16 11.08
CA SER A 411 18.07 -9.45 10.99
C SER A 411 19.02 -10.65 10.78
N VAL A 412 20.12 -10.43 10.06
CA VAL A 412 21.11 -11.46 9.70
C VAL A 412 22.19 -11.61 10.77
N GLY A 413 22.42 -10.57 11.60
CA GLY A 413 23.42 -10.57 12.67
C GLY A 413 23.23 -11.63 13.76
N GLN A 414 22.02 -12.18 13.91
CA GLN A 414 21.75 -13.29 14.83
C GLN A 414 21.75 -14.68 14.15
N THR A 415 21.61 -14.76 12.83
CA THR A 415 21.58 -16.05 12.09
C THR A 415 22.96 -16.44 11.53
N ILE A 416 23.88 -15.47 11.35
CA ILE A 416 25.22 -15.70 10.78
C ILE A 416 26.33 -15.86 11.85
N ALA A 417 25.99 -16.03 13.13
CA ALA A 417 27.00 -16.29 14.16
C ALA A 417 27.48 -17.76 14.22
N SER A 418 26.85 -18.71 13.53
CA SER A 418 27.35 -20.08 13.42
C SER A 418 27.04 -20.70 12.06
N THR A 419 28.02 -20.67 11.14
CA THR A 419 28.23 -21.72 10.11
C THR A 419 29.36 -21.27 9.17
N SER A 420 30.60 -21.67 9.49
CA SER A 420 31.66 -21.71 8.49
C SER A 420 31.53 -23.01 7.68
N ALA A 421 30.82 -22.97 6.55
CA ALA A 421 30.84 -24.07 5.59
C ALA A 421 30.90 -23.51 4.18
N ARG A 422 32.13 -23.45 3.65
CA ARG A 422 32.44 -23.05 2.28
C ARG A 422 32.07 -24.22 1.36
N ARG A 423 31.09 -24.05 0.47
CA ARG A 423 30.90 -24.93 -0.71
C ARG A 423 30.73 -24.06 -1.94
N GLU A 424 31.66 -24.21 -2.88
CA GLU A 424 31.60 -23.63 -4.20
C GLU A 424 30.53 -24.36 -5.02
N MET A 425 29.57 -23.63 -5.60
CA MET A 425 28.65 -24.13 -6.60
C MET A 425 28.90 -23.37 -7.90
N GLY A 426 29.55 -24.04 -8.85
CA GLY A 426 29.67 -23.57 -10.23
C GLY A 426 28.36 -23.77 -10.97
N TRP A 427 27.90 -22.75 -11.68
CA TRP A 427 26.77 -22.82 -12.61
C TRP A 427 27.28 -22.50 -14.01
N GLU A 428 27.17 -23.45 -14.94
CA GLU A 428 27.28 -23.20 -16.38
C GLU A 428 25.88 -23.02 -16.96
N PHE A 429 25.64 -21.88 -17.61
CA PHE A 429 24.42 -21.61 -18.38
C PHE A 429 24.57 -22.19 -19.78
N VAL A 430 23.84 -23.26 -20.08
CA VAL A 430 23.61 -23.74 -21.46
C VAL A 430 22.24 -23.20 -21.89
N GLY A 431 22.25 -22.24 -22.81
CA GLY A 431 21.03 -21.61 -23.32
C GLY A 431 20.49 -22.34 -24.54
N ASP A 432 19.22 -22.73 -24.48
CA ASP A 432 18.37 -22.97 -25.64
C ASP A 432 17.14 -22.04 -25.56
N LYS A 433 16.87 -21.30 -26.65
CA LYS A 433 15.59 -20.60 -26.87
C LYS A 433 14.65 -21.57 -27.58
N PRO A 434 13.42 -21.80 -27.12
CA PRO A 434 12.25 -21.04 -27.64
C PRO A 434 11.13 -20.95 -26.58
N GLN A 435 9.94 -20.35 -26.73
CA GLN A 435 9.08 -19.91 -27.84
C GLN A 435 8.06 -18.91 -27.23
N LYS A 436 7.61 -17.89 -27.98
CA LYS A 436 6.61 -16.93 -27.50
C LYS A 436 5.25 -17.63 -27.27
N PRO A 437 4.60 -17.50 -26.10
CA PRO A 437 3.22 -17.95 -25.96
C PRO A 437 2.27 -17.06 -26.78
N ALA A 438 1.27 -17.69 -27.39
CA ALA A 438 0.22 -17.07 -28.19
C ALA A 438 -0.70 -16.16 -27.34
N PRO A 439 -1.34 -15.15 -27.93
CA PRO A 439 -2.21 -14.23 -27.21
C PRO A 439 -3.56 -14.89 -26.92
N ILE A 440 -3.90 -15.04 -25.64
CA ILE A 440 -5.27 -15.29 -25.21
C ILE A 440 -5.96 -13.93 -25.03
N GLY A 441 -7.00 -13.66 -25.83
CA GLY A 441 -8.02 -12.63 -25.56
C GLY A 441 -9.36 -13.31 -25.24
N PRO A 442 -10.34 -12.65 -24.57
CA PRO A 442 -10.80 -11.31 -24.94
C PRO A 442 -11.03 -10.31 -23.76
N ALA A 443 -10.99 -9.02 -24.10
CA ALA A 443 -11.64 -7.85 -23.48
C ALA A 443 -11.96 -7.86 -21.96
N LEU A 444 -11.06 -7.36 -21.11
CA LEU A 444 -11.35 -7.05 -19.71
C LEU A 444 -10.67 -5.74 -19.27
N GLY A 445 -11.50 -4.70 -19.08
CA GLY A 445 -11.38 -3.67 -18.04
C GLY A 445 -10.41 -2.50 -18.22
N ALA A 446 -10.95 -1.34 -18.60
CA ALA A 446 -10.33 0.00 -18.48
C ALA A 446 -11.04 0.83 -17.41
N ILE A 447 -11.43 0.19 -16.30
CA ILE A 447 -12.54 0.66 -15.47
C ILE A 447 -12.30 2.11 -15.05
N LEU A 448 -11.14 2.43 -14.48
CA LEU A 448 -10.85 3.78 -14.01
C LEU A 448 -10.61 4.79 -15.13
N LYS A 449 -10.32 4.38 -16.36
CA LYS A 449 -10.05 5.28 -17.49
C LYS A 449 -11.34 5.77 -18.18
N LEU A 450 -12.49 5.18 -17.87
CA LEU A 450 -13.77 5.62 -18.43
C LEU A 450 -14.06 7.08 -18.06
N PRO A 451 -14.49 7.94 -19.00
CA PRO A 451 -14.66 9.38 -18.79
C PRO A 451 -15.97 9.73 -18.05
N ILE A 452 -16.38 8.91 -17.08
CA ILE A 452 -17.62 9.04 -16.33
C ILE A 452 -17.40 9.31 -14.84
N TRP A 453 -16.15 9.15 -14.37
CA TRP A 453 -15.82 9.25 -12.95
C TRP A 453 -15.49 10.65 -12.45
N GLY A 454 -15.46 11.64 -13.34
CA GLY A 454 -15.25 13.04 -13.00
C GLY A 454 -13.83 13.37 -12.53
N ASP A 455 -12.84 12.68 -13.08
CA ASP A 455 -11.43 13.00 -12.86
C ASP A 455 -11.04 14.36 -13.45
N ALA A 456 -10.05 15.01 -12.85
CA ALA A 456 -9.58 16.31 -13.28
C ALA A 456 -8.94 16.27 -14.67
N ALA A 457 -8.95 17.40 -15.36
CA ALA A 457 -8.11 17.60 -16.55
C ALA A 457 -6.62 17.64 -16.14
N ASP A 458 -5.71 17.42 -17.10
CA ASP A 458 -4.27 17.32 -16.81
C ASP A 458 -3.72 18.63 -16.21
N GLU A 459 -4.25 19.77 -16.65
CA GLU A 459 -3.99 21.13 -16.16
C GLU A 459 -4.70 21.47 -14.84
N ASN A 460 -5.40 20.53 -14.20
CA ASN A 460 -6.14 20.73 -12.96
C ASN A 460 -5.82 19.64 -11.91
N CYS A 461 -4.74 18.87 -12.10
CA CYS A 461 -4.28 17.89 -11.12
C CYS A 461 -3.63 18.59 -9.91
N PHE A 462 -3.56 17.87 -8.79
CA PHE A 462 -2.94 18.31 -7.53
C PHE A 462 -3.60 19.57 -6.92
N GLU A 463 -4.92 19.69 -7.07
CA GLU A 463 -5.70 20.85 -6.64
C GLU A 463 -6.97 20.45 -5.86
N ASP A 464 -7.08 20.93 -4.62
CA ASP A 464 -8.22 20.68 -3.73
C ASP A 464 -9.48 21.40 -4.20
N ASP A 465 -9.37 22.60 -4.80
CA ASP A 465 -10.49 23.44 -5.28
C ASP A 465 -11.41 22.70 -6.28
N ILE A 466 -10.95 21.59 -6.86
CA ILE A 466 -11.72 20.77 -7.79
C ILE A 466 -12.85 20.01 -7.08
N TYR A 467 -12.63 19.55 -5.84
CA TYR A 467 -13.58 18.70 -5.10
C TYR A 467 -13.96 19.25 -3.73
N TRP A 468 -13.23 20.26 -3.23
CA TRP A 468 -13.42 20.84 -1.90
C TRP A 468 -13.80 22.31 -1.99
N GLU A 469 -14.60 22.77 -1.02
CA GLU A 469 -14.85 24.19 -0.81
C GLU A 469 -13.69 24.80 -0.02
N VAL A 470 -12.74 25.42 -0.71
CA VAL A 470 -11.60 26.08 -0.08
C VAL A 470 -11.95 27.55 0.20
N ARG A 471 -11.78 27.97 1.46
CA ARG A 471 -12.13 29.34 1.88
C ARG A 471 -11.28 30.38 1.14
N ALA A 472 -11.94 31.42 0.61
CA ALA A 472 -11.35 32.45 -0.24
C ALA A 472 -10.19 33.28 0.36
N GLY A 473 -9.91 33.14 1.67
CA GLY A 473 -8.76 33.78 2.32
C GLY A 473 -7.45 32.99 2.25
N ALA A 474 -7.48 31.73 1.81
CA ALA A 474 -6.31 30.84 1.73
C ALA A 474 -5.72 30.71 0.33
N ALA A 475 -6.49 31.01 -0.73
CA ALA A 475 -5.98 31.11 -2.08
C ALA A 475 -5.36 32.51 -2.27
N GLY A 476 -4.03 32.60 -2.32
CA GLY A 476 -3.27 33.82 -2.56
C GLY A 476 -3.46 34.45 -3.95
N GLY A 477 -4.71 34.73 -4.33
CA GLY A 477 -5.08 35.40 -5.56
C GLY A 477 -6.17 36.42 -5.28
N THR A 478 -5.77 37.69 -5.13
CA THR A 478 -6.67 38.84 -5.05
C THR A 478 -7.53 38.94 -6.31
N ARG A 479 -8.72 38.33 -6.31
CA ARG A 479 -9.76 38.69 -7.27
C ARG A 479 -10.56 39.85 -6.70
N TRP A 480 -10.01 41.05 -6.80
CA TRP A 480 -10.78 42.28 -6.64
C TRP A 480 -11.89 42.29 -7.70
N ARG A 481 -13.14 42.01 -7.29
CA ARG A 481 -14.29 42.44 -8.07
C ARG A 481 -14.40 43.95 -7.88
N CYS A 482 -14.02 44.72 -8.89
CA CYS A 482 -14.49 46.10 -9.00
C CYS A 482 -16.02 46.07 -9.04
N ARG A 483 -16.68 46.47 -7.94
CA ARG A 483 -18.05 46.97 -8.04
C ARG A 483 -17.97 48.30 -8.81
N PRO A 484 -18.76 48.50 -9.88
CA PRO A 484 -18.87 49.83 -10.46
C PRO A 484 -19.44 50.79 -9.41
N PRO A 485 -19.05 52.08 -9.41
CA PRO A 485 -19.58 53.04 -8.48
C PRO A 485 -21.09 53.14 -8.71
N HIS A 486 -21.85 53.11 -7.62
CA HIS A 486 -23.27 53.46 -7.65
C HIS A 486 -23.42 54.85 -8.26
N GLU A 487 -24.09 54.94 -9.40
CA GLU A 487 -24.63 56.19 -9.91
C GLU A 487 -25.49 56.83 -8.82
N GLY A 488 -25.15 58.07 -8.48
CA GLY A 488 -25.86 58.87 -7.51
C GLY A 488 -27.33 59.02 -7.90
N ARG A 489 -28.22 58.60 -6.99
CA ARG A 489 -29.59 59.10 -7.00
C ARG A 489 -29.55 60.60 -6.71
N ARG A 490 -29.66 61.42 -7.75
CA ARG A 490 -30.29 62.74 -7.63
C ARG A 490 -31.74 62.50 -7.20
N ARG A 491 -32.12 63.02 -6.04
CA ARG A 491 -33.50 63.38 -5.75
C ARG A 491 -33.53 64.87 -5.45
N SER A 492 -34.30 65.56 -6.27
CA SER A 492 -34.96 66.84 -6.01
C SER A 492 -35.75 66.81 -4.72
#